data_AF-A0A392P3Y7-F1
#
_entry.id   AF-A0A392P3Y7-F1
#
_cell.length_a   1.000
_cell.length_b   1.000
_cell.length_c   1.000
_cell.angle_alpha   90.00
_cell.angle_beta   90.00
_cell.angle_gamma   90.00
#
_symmetry.space_group_name_H-M   'P 1'
#
loop_
_entity.id
_entity.type
_entity.pdbx_description
1 polymer ?
#
loop_
_entity_poly.entity_id
_entity_poly.type
_entity_poly.pdbx_seq_one_letter_code
_entity_poly.pdbx_strand_id
1 'polypeptide(L)'
;MMFQRSRSRWLKEGDSNSHFFHACMKGRRSRNLISVLQVDGGWIEKPEEIRNWNVEFFKSHFKAMEWPRPNLDGLMFSVVSEEQNTGLVVPFTMEEIQSVIMECDGNKSP
;
A
#
# COMPACT_ATOMS: atom_id res chain seq x y z
N MET A 1 10.60 30.30 -1.19
CA MET A 1 9.38 31.11 -0.90
C MET A 1 8.07 30.31 -0.88
N MET A 2 7.84 29.31 -1.76
CA MET A 2 6.58 28.52 -1.73
C MET A 2 6.42 27.66 -0.47
N PHE A 3 7.49 27.02 0.01
CA PHE A 3 7.46 26.16 1.20
C PHE A 3 7.11 26.89 2.51
N GLN A 4 7.56 28.15 2.67
CA GLN A 4 7.20 28.94 3.86
C GLN A 4 5.73 29.38 3.81
N ARG A 5 5.21 29.70 2.63
CA ARG A 5 3.81 30.06 2.43
C ARG A 5 2.87 28.87 2.62
N SER A 6 3.23 27.67 2.13
CA SER A 6 2.43 26.46 2.34
C SER A 6 2.41 26.05 3.82
N ARG A 7 3.53 26.17 4.53
CA ARG A 7 3.65 25.84 5.95
C ARG A 7 2.91 26.83 6.87
N SER A 8 2.98 28.14 6.58
CA SER A 8 2.17 29.15 7.28
C SER A 8 0.67 28.96 7.04
N ARG A 9 0.29 28.57 5.82
CA ARG A 9 -1.11 28.25 5.49
C ARG A 9 -1.59 26.97 6.18
N TRP A 10 -0.78 25.91 6.22
CA TRP A 10 -1.08 24.68 6.98
C TRP A 10 -1.22 24.94 8.48
N LEU A 11 -0.35 25.78 9.06
CA LEU A 11 -0.43 26.16 10.48
C LEU A 11 -1.72 26.91 10.84
N LYS A 12 -2.29 27.65 9.87
CA LYS A 12 -3.51 28.45 10.03
C LYS A 12 -4.79 27.69 9.68
N GLU A 13 -4.77 26.86 8.64
CA GLU A 13 -5.93 26.13 8.11
C GLU A 13 -6.05 24.71 8.71
N GLY A 14 -4.96 24.17 9.27
CA GLY A 14 -4.89 22.79 9.78
C GLY A 14 -5.21 21.76 8.70
N ASP A 15 -5.77 20.63 9.11
CA ASP A 15 -6.30 19.58 8.22
C ASP A 15 -7.69 19.94 7.62
N SER A 16 -8.13 21.19 7.79
CA SER A 16 -9.48 21.63 7.39
C SER A 16 -9.64 21.87 5.89
N ASN A 17 -8.66 21.49 5.06
CA ASN A 17 -8.74 21.67 3.61
C ASN A 17 -9.55 20.53 2.95
N SER A 18 -10.78 20.35 3.44
CA SER A 18 -11.75 19.37 2.94
C SER A 18 -11.99 19.53 1.44
N HIS A 19 -12.03 20.76 0.92
CA HIS A 19 -12.22 21.02 -0.51
C HIS A 19 -11.10 20.40 -1.38
N PHE A 20 -9.83 20.61 -1.00
CA PHE A 20 -8.71 20.01 -1.72
C PHE A 20 -8.76 18.47 -1.63
N PHE A 21 -9.01 17.94 -0.43
CA PHE A 21 -9.12 16.50 -0.23
C PHE A 21 -10.26 15.88 -1.06
N HIS A 22 -11.45 16.49 -1.05
CA HIS A 22 -12.60 16.04 -1.84
C HIS A 22 -12.33 16.15 -3.35
N ALA A 23 -11.65 17.20 -3.81
CA ALA A 23 -11.24 17.32 -5.21
C ALA A 23 -10.27 16.20 -5.61
N CYS A 24 -9.28 15.90 -4.76
CA CYS A 24 -8.36 14.77 -4.96
C CYS A 24 -9.11 13.43 -4.99
N MET A 25 -10.04 13.20 -4.06
CA MET A 25 -10.84 11.98 -4.00
C MET A 25 -11.78 11.83 -5.20
N LYS A 26 -12.41 12.92 -5.64
CA LYS A 26 -13.23 12.94 -6.86
C LYS A 26 -12.39 12.61 -8.10
N GLY A 27 -11.20 13.20 -8.20
CA GLY A 27 -10.25 12.90 -9.28
C GLY A 27 -9.81 11.43 -9.25
N ARG A 28 -9.48 10.88 -8.08
CA ARG A 28 -9.14 9.46 -7.90
C ARG A 28 -10.31 8.57 -8.30
N ARG A 29 -11.52 8.85 -7.82
CA ARG A 29 -12.74 8.09 -8.15
C ARG A 29 -13.00 8.09 -9.66
N SER A 30 -12.85 9.24 -10.32
CA SER A 30 -13.05 9.34 -11.77
C SER A 30 -12.03 8.54 -12.56
N ARG A 31 -10.75 8.56 -12.17
CA ARG A 31 -9.69 7.80 -12.84
C ARG A 31 -9.83 6.29 -12.63
N ASN A 32 -10.34 5.88 -11.47
CA ASN A 32 -10.48 4.47 -11.11
C ASN A 32 -11.86 3.89 -11.47
N LEU A 33 -12.76 4.70 -12.05
CA LEU A 33 -14.07 4.23 -12.46
C LEU A 33 -13.94 3.42 -13.76
N ILE A 34 -14.30 2.15 -13.69
CA ILE A 34 -14.46 1.30 -14.86
C ILE A 34 -15.89 1.50 -15.37
N SER A 35 -16.07 2.38 -16.36
CA SER A 35 -17.38 2.68 -16.95
C SER A 35 -17.77 1.71 -18.07
N VAL A 36 -16.78 1.11 -18.73
CA VAL A 36 -16.95 0.19 -19.84
C VAL A 36 -15.85 -0.86 -19.74
N LEU A 37 -16.16 -2.11 -20.05
CA LEU A 37 -15.20 -3.21 -20.07
C LEU A 37 -15.33 -3.99 -21.39
N GLN A 38 -14.20 -4.29 -22.02
CA GLN A 38 -14.15 -5.18 -23.19
C GLN A 38 -13.95 -6.62 -22.72
N VAL A 39 -14.82 -7.52 -23.18
CA VAL A 39 -14.78 -8.95 -22.90
C VAL A 39 -14.90 -9.72 -24.21
N ASP A 40 -14.68 -11.03 -24.19
CA ASP A 40 -14.70 -11.86 -25.41
C ASP A 40 -16.05 -11.79 -26.18
N GLY A 41 -17.14 -11.47 -25.49
CA GLY A 41 -18.48 -11.27 -26.05
C GLY A 41 -18.81 -9.83 -26.49
N GLY A 42 -17.85 -8.89 -26.44
CA GLY A 42 -18.04 -7.49 -26.79
C GLY A 42 -17.87 -6.53 -25.61
N TRP A 43 -18.48 -5.36 -25.70
CA TRP A 43 -18.39 -4.32 -24.67
C TRP A 43 -19.55 -4.45 -23.67
N ILE A 44 -19.24 -4.33 -22.38
CA ILE A 44 -20.23 -4.22 -21.30
C ILE A 44 -20.13 -2.83 -20.67
N GLU A 45 -21.29 -2.18 -20.49
CA GLU A 45 -21.39 -0.79 -20.00
C GLU A 45 -22.24 -0.67 -18.74
N LYS A 46 -23.12 -1.66 -18.48
CA LYS A 46 -23.99 -1.59 -17.31
C LYS A 46 -23.18 -1.88 -16.04
N PRO A 47 -23.27 -1.01 -15.00
CA PRO A 47 -22.51 -1.21 -13.77
C PRO A 47 -22.71 -2.58 -13.10
N GLU A 48 -23.93 -3.12 -13.16
CA GLU A 48 -24.24 -4.44 -12.62
C GLU A 48 -23.55 -5.57 -13.41
N GLU A 49 -23.54 -5.48 -14.74
CA GLU A 49 -22.86 -6.44 -15.61
C GLU A 49 -21.34 -6.40 -15.39
N ILE A 50 -20.75 -5.20 -15.29
CA ILE A 50 -19.32 -5.01 -14.99
C ILE A 50 -18.98 -5.62 -13.62
N ARG A 51 -19.81 -5.39 -12.61
CA ARG A 51 -19.60 -5.95 -11.26
C ARG A 51 -19.66 -7.47 -11.28
N ASN A 52 -20.70 -8.04 -11.89
CA ASN A 52 -20.88 -9.49 -11.95
C ASN A 52 -19.75 -10.16 -12.73
N TRP A 53 -19.35 -9.58 -13.87
CA TRP A 53 -18.23 -10.08 -14.65
C TRP A 53 -16.93 -10.07 -13.84
N ASN A 54 -16.62 -8.97 -13.14
CA ASN A 54 -15.39 -8.90 -12.31
C ASN A 54 -15.38 -9.98 -11.22
N VAL A 55 -16.51 -10.20 -10.56
CA VAL A 55 -16.64 -11.23 -9.53
C VAL A 55 -16.38 -12.62 -10.12
N GLU A 56 -17.03 -12.96 -11.23
CA GLU A 56 -16.86 -14.28 -11.86
C GLU A 56 -15.46 -14.47 -12.45
N PHE A 57 -14.88 -13.43 -13.05
CA PHE A 57 -13.52 -13.44 -13.55
C PHE A 57 -12.53 -13.79 -12.43
N PHE A 58 -12.55 -13.08 -11.31
CA PHE A 58 -11.61 -13.32 -10.22
C PHE A 58 -11.91 -14.60 -9.44
N LYS A 59 -13.17 -15.01 -9.32
CA LYS A 59 -13.52 -16.34 -8.79
C LYS A 59 -12.88 -17.46 -9.61
N SER A 60 -12.96 -17.36 -10.94
CA SER A 60 -12.36 -18.34 -11.85
C SER A 60 -10.83 -18.26 -11.83
N HIS A 61 -10.28 -17.05 -11.88
CA HIS A 61 -8.84 -16.81 -11.91
C HIS A 61 -8.13 -17.29 -10.65
N PHE A 62 -8.73 -17.07 -9.47
CA PHE A 62 -8.22 -17.53 -8.18
C PHE A 62 -8.83 -18.86 -7.73
N LYS A 63 -9.56 -19.55 -8.61
CA LYS A 63 -10.05 -20.89 -8.30
C LYS A 63 -8.84 -21.75 -8.00
N ALA A 64 -8.79 -22.31 -6.80
CA ALA A 64 -7.74 -23.23 -6.43
C ALA A 64 -7.73 -24.38 -7.45
N MET A 65 -6.65 -24.49 -8.21
CA MET A 65 -6.38 -25.71 -8.95
C MET A 65 -6.03 -26.79 -7.93
N GLU A 66 -6.62 -27.97 -8.07
CA GLU A 66 -6.16 -29.16 -7.36
C GLU A 66 -4.79 -29.54 -7.92
N TRP A 67 -3.77 -28.84 -7.42
CA TRP A 67 -2.38 -29.12 -7.64
C TRP A 67 -1.84 -29.74 -6.35
N PRO A 68 -1.11 -30.87 -6.41
CA PRO A 68 -0.43 -31.41 -5.23
C PRO A 68 0.63 -30.41 -4.79
N ARG A 69 0.26 -29.49 -3.90
CA ARG A 69 1.18 -28.51 -3.33
C ARG A 69 2.18 -29.29 -2.49
N PRO A 70 3.48 -29.27 -2.82
CA PRO A 70 4.47 -29.90 -1.96
C PRO A 70 4.37 -29.28 -0.56
N ASN A 71 4.28 -30.14 0.45
CA ASN A 71 4.43 -29.71 1.83
C ASN A 71 5.91 -29.42 2.09
N LEU A 72 6.16 -28.58 3.09
CA LEU A 72 7.52 -28.30 3.55
C LEU A 72 7.97 -29.31 4.63
N ASP A 73 7.25 -30.41 4.76
CA ASP A 73 7.51 -31.43 5.78
C ASP A 73 8.87 -32.08 5.51
N GLY A 74 9.70 -32.19 6.55
CA GLY A 74 11.04 -32.74 6.45
C GLY A 74 12.11 -31.78 5.90
N LEU A 75 11.75 -30.53 5.55
CA LEU A 75 12.73 -29.50 5.24
C LEU A 75 13.26 -28.86 6.53
N MET A 76 14.58 -28.82 6.65
CA MET A 76 15.25 -28.08 7.71
C MET A 76 15.40 -26.62 7.30
N PHE A 77 14.67 -25.73 7.97
CA PHE A 77 14.88 -24.29 7.82
C PHE A 77 15.93 -23.81 8.81
N SER A 78 16.76 -22.86 8.42
CA SER A 78 17.58 -22.11 9.37
C SER A 78 16.65 -21.33 10.30
N VAL A 79 16.60 -21.73 11.56
CA VAL A 79 15.86 -21.03 12.60
C VAL A 79 16.81 -20.05 13.28
N VAL A 80 16.33 -18.84 13.56
CA VAL A 80 17.10 -17.89 14.36
C VAL A 80 17.38 -18.49 15.73
N SER A 81 18.62 -18.37 16.21
CA SER A 81 18.96 -18.83 17.56
C SER A 81 18.23 -17.96 18.60
N GLU A 82 18.16 -18.46 19.84
CA GLU A 82 17.56 -17.70 20.94
C GLU A 82 18.33 -16.39 21.19
N GLU A 83 19.65 -16.39 21.01
CA GLU A 83 20.47 -15.18 21.11
C GLU A 83 20.16 -14.18 19.99
N GLN A 84 19.99 -14.66 18.75
CA GLN A 84 19.60 -13.81 17.62
C GLN A 84 18.22 -13.22 17.84
N ASN A 85 17.26 -14.04 18.29
CA ASN A 85 15.91 -13.59 18.59
C ASN A 85 15.91 -12.53 19.71
N THR A 86 16.70 -12.75 20.76
CA THR A 86 16.87 -11.76 21.83
C THR A 86 17.44 -10.46 21.28
N GLY A 87 18.47 -10.52 20.43
CA GLY A 87 19.08 -9.35 19.80
C GLY A 87 18.10 -8.52 18.95
N LEU A 88 17.13 -9.16 18.29
CA LEU A 88 16.11 -8.48 17.48
C LEU A 88 15.09 -7.68 18.30
N VAL A 89 14.97 -7.95 19.60
CA VAL A 89 13.99 -7.31 20.50
C VAL A 89 14.64 -6.28 21.43
N VAL A 90 15.97 -6.15 21.39
CA VAL A 90 16.70 -5.16 22.20
C VAL A 90 16.37 -3.73 21.73
N PRO A 91 16.12 -2.78 22.66
CA PRO A 91 15.94 -1.37 22.31
C PRO A 91 17.18 -0.77 21.66
N PHE A 92 16.97 0.18 20.74
CA PHE A 92 18.07 0.93 20.14
C PHE A 92 18.89 1.69 21.19
N THR A 93 20.20 1.68 21.00
CA THR A 93 21.15 2.44 21.81
C THR A 93 21.17 3.91 21.39
N MET A 94 21.63 4.78 22.28
CA MET A 94 21.73 6.21 21.97
C MET A 94 22.77 6.46 20.88
N GLU A 95 23.82 5.65 20.84
CA GLU A 95 24.90 5.69 19.87
C GLU A 95 24.41 5.34 18.46
N GLU A 96 23.59 4.28 18.32
CA GLU A 96 22.95 3.92 17.04
C GLU A 96 22.04 5.05 16.55
N ILE A 97 21.22 5.62 17.43
CA ILE A 97 20.33 6.73 17.09
C ILE A 97 21.15 7.94 16.60
N GLN A 98 22.23 8.29 17.30
CA GLN A 98 23.10 9.39 16.91
C GLN A 98 23.80 9.15 15.57
N SER A 99 24.30 7.94 15.32
CA SER A 99 24.94 7.59 14.05
C SER A 99 23.96 7.74 12.88
N VAL A 100 22.75 7.21 13.02
CA VAL A 100 21.70 7.30 11.99
C VAL A 100 21.30 8.75 11.72
N ILE A 101 21.21 9.59 12.75
CA ILE A 101 20.92 11.03 12.58
C ILE A 101 22.05 11.73 11.81
N MET A 102 23.31 11.41 12.12
CA MET A 102 24.47 12.01 11.45
C MET A 102 24.61 11.56 9.99
N GLU A 103 24.23 10.32 9.69
CA GLU A 103 24.24 9.75 8.33
C GLU A 103 23.00 10.13 7.51
N CYS A 104 21.94 10.63 8.15
CA CYS A 104 20.70 11.03 7.47
C CYS A 104 20.93 12.30 6.64
N ASP A 105 20.95 12.16 5.32
CA ASP A 105 20.95 13.29 4.40
C ASP A 105 19.70 14.16 4.65
N GLY A 106 19.91 15.44 4.99
CA GLY A 106 18.91 16.39 5.49
C GLY A 106 17.78 16.74 4.51
N ASN A 107 17.67 16.02 3.40
CA ASN A 107 16.62 16.14 2.39
C ASN A 107 15.42 15.19 2.61
N LYS A 108 15.43 14.34 3.64
CA LYS A 108 14.25 13.54 4.01
C LYS A 108 13.57 14.13 5.24
N SER A 109 12.32 14.54 5.08
CA SER A 109 11.46 14.93 6.21
C SER A 109 11.03 13.70 7.03
N PRO A 110 10.72 13.90 8.32
CA PRO A 110 10.04 12.89 9.16
C PRO A 110 8.71 12.44 8.57
#